data_AF-A0A523BUT7-F1
#
_entry.id   AF-A0A523BUT7-F1
#
_cell.length_a   1.000
_cell.length_b   1.000
_cell.length_c   1.000
_cell.angle_alpha   90.00
_cell.angle_beta   90.00
_cell.angle_gamma   90.00
#
_symmetry.space_group_name_H-M   'P 1'
#
loop_
_entity.id
_entity.type
_entity.pdbx_description
1 polymer ?
#
loop_
_entity_poly.entity_id
_entity_poly.type
_entity_poly.pdbx_seq_one_letter_code
_entity_poly.pdbx_strand_id
1 'polypeptide(L)' 'MDELVALVVKKTGLSEEVARKAVATVIDFLKKKLPAPLTGQIDLVLGKGGGKEALAKGLANLTGKK' A
#
# COMPACT_ATOMS: atom_id res chain seq x y z
N MET A 1 -1.15 -6.05 3.57
CA MET A 1 -2.47 -6.44 3.04
C MET A 1 -3.55 -6.46 4.13
N ASP A 2 -3.37 -7.20 5.23
CA ASP A 2 -4.41 -7.37 6.27
C ASP A 2 -4.87 -6.08 6.95
N GLU A 3 -3.94 -5.14 7.20
CA GLU A 3 -4.28 -3.85 7.82
C GLU A 3 -5.16 -2.97 6.92
N LEU A 4 -4.92 -2.97 5.60
CA LEU A 4 -5.75 -2.25 4.62
C LEU A 4 -7.13 -2.89 4.51
N VAL A 5 -7.20 -4.22 4.51
CA VAL A 5 -8.46 -4.96 4.50
C VAL A 5 -9.27 -4.63 5.75
N ALA A 6 -8.65 -4.66 6.94
CA ALA A 6 -9.30 -4.32 8.20
C ALA A 6 -9.82 -2.86 8.21
N LEU A 7 -9.06 -1.92 7.64
CA LEU A 7 -9.51 -0.52 7.47
C LEU A 7 -10.72 -0.42 6.54
N VAL A 8 -10.69 -1.12 5.41
CA VAL A 8 -11.81 -1.13 4.46
C VAL A 8 -13.04 -1.75 5.12
N VAL A 9 -12.92 -2.92 5.75
CA VAL A 9 -14.01 -3.56 6.52
C VAL A 9 -14.59 -2.59 7.55
N LYS A 10 -13.73 -1.97 8.37
CA LYS A 10 -14.14 -1.04 9.42
C LYS A 10 -14.84 0.22 8.88
N LYS A 11 -14.46 0.69 7.70
CA LYS A 11 -15.00 1.94 7.11
C LYS A 11 -16.18 1.74 6.18
N THR A 12 -16.33 0.55 5.60
CA THR A 12 -17.35 0.26 4.58
C THR A 12 -18.38 -0.77 5.05
N GLY A 13 -18.10 -1.50 6.12
CA GLY A 13 -18.95 -2.61 6.60
C GLY A 13 -18.92 -3.84 5.70
N LEU A 14 -18.05 -3.87 4.68
CA LEU A 14 -17.91 -5.02 3.78
C LEU A 14 -17.32 -6.23 4.50
N SER A 15 -17.72 -7.44 4.07
CA SER A 15 -17.09 -8.68 4.53
C SER A 15 -15.61 -8.74 4.15
N GLU A 16 -14.79 -9.39 4.98
CA GLU A 16 -13.33 -9.42 4.81
C GLU A 16 -12.88 -9.97 3.45
N GLU A 17 -13.59 -10.98 2.92
CA GLU A 17 -13.35 -11.51 1.57
C GLU A 17 -13.57 -10.46 0.48
N VAL A 18 -14.65 -9.69 0.58
CA VAL A 18 -14.98 -8.64 -0.40
C VAL A 18 -13.99 -7.50 -0.29
N ALA A 19 -13.61 -7.13 0.93
CA ALA A 19 -12.58 -6.12 1.19
C ALA A 19 -11.21 -6.54 0.64
N ARG A 20 -10.80 -7.82 0.77
CA ARG A 20 -9.58 -8.34 0.15
C ARG A 20 -9.60 -8.20 -1.36
N LYS A 21 -10.69 -8.59 -2.02
CA LYS A 21 -10.85 -8.48 -3.48
C LYS A 21 -10.81 -7.02 -3.93
N ALA A 22 -11.47 -6.12 -3.20
CA ALA A 22 -11.45 -4.69 -3.49
C ALA A 22 -10.03 -4.10 -3.38
N VAL A 23 -9.32 -4.39 -2.29
CA VAL A 23 -7.95 -3.91 -2.07
C VAL A 23 -7.00 -4.46 -3.15
N ALA A 24 -7.10 -5.74 -3.50
CA ALA A 24 -6.31 -6.34 -4.58
C ALA A 24 -6.57 -5.65 -5.94
N THR A 25 -7.83 -5.39 -6.27
CA THR A 25 -8.21 -4.73 -7.53
C THR A 25 -7.65 -3.31 -7.63
N VAL A 26 -7.71 -2.56 -6.53
CA VAL A 26 -7.15 -1.20 -6.46
C VAL A 26 -5.63 -1.23 -6.57
N ILE A 27 -4.97 -2.17 -5.89
CA ILE A 27 -3.51 -2.34 -6.00
C ILE A 27 -3.12 -2.68 -7.43
N ASP A 28 -3.80 -3.61 -8.10
CA ASP A 28 -3.51 -3.96 -9.49
C ASP A 28 -3.73 -2.79 -10.45
N PHE A 29 -4.78 -1.99 -10.22
CA PHE A 29 -5.01 -0.77 -10.97
C PHE A 29 -3.87 0.24 -10.77
N LEU A 30 -3.44 0.46 -9.53
CA LEU A 30 -2.32 1.33 -9.20
C LEU A 30 -1.01 0.81 -9.80
N LYS A 31 -0.75 -0.50 -9.78
CA LYS A 31 0.41 -1.12 -10.42
C LYS A 31 0.43 -0.90 -11.93
N LYS A 32 -0.73 -0.90 -12.59
CA LYS A 32 -0.86 -0.62 -14.03
C LYS A 32 -0.72 0.87 -14.38
N LYS A 33 -1.04 1.77 -13.45
CA LYS A 33 -1.03 3.22 -13.67
C LYS A 33 0.22 3.93 -13.15
N LEU A 34 0.91 3.35 -12.17
CA LEU A 34 2.11 3.92 -11.59
C LEU A 34 3.35 3.34 -12.30
N PRO A 35 4.24 4.18 -12.86
CA PRO A 35 5.46 3.71 -13.50
C PRO A 35 6.32 2.91 -12.52
N ALA A 36 7.01 1.89 -13.06
CA ALA A 36 7.81 0.88 -12.35
C ALA A 36 8.60 1.31 -11.09
N PRO A 37 9.22 2.52 -10.99
CA PRO A 37 9.89 2.96 -9.77
C PRO A 37 9.00 3.05 -8.52
N LEU A 38 7.67 3.18 -8.65
CA LEU A 38 6.74 3.30 -7.52
C LEU A 38 6.18 1.94 -7.07
N THR A 39 6.18 0.94 -7.95
CA THR A 39 5.69 -0.41 -7.65
C THR A 39 6.49 -1.06 -6.53
N GLY A 40 7.81 -0.92 -6.54
CA GLY A 40 8.68 -1.42 -5.47
C GLY A 40 8.41 -0.76 -4.11
N GLN A 41 8.00 0.52 -4.09
CA GLN A 41 7.65 1.22 -2.85
C GLN A 41 6.30 0.79 -2.29
N ILE A 42 5.35 0.49 -3.16
CA ILE A 42 4.04 -0.03 -2.76
C ILE A 42 4.18 -1.45 -2.21
N ASP A 43 4.99 -2.30 -2.85
CA ASP A 43 5.26 -3.64 -2.34
C ASP A 43 6.02 -3.61 -0.99
N LEU A 44 6.87 -2.62 -0.75
CA LEU A 44 7.49 -2.38 0.57
C LEU A 44 6.46 -2.01 1.66
N VAL A 45 5.41 -1.24 1.31
CA VAL A 45 4.33 -0.87 2.23
C VAL A 45 3.32 -2.00 2.44
N LEU A 46 3.05 -2.79 1.39
CA LEU A 46 2.09 -3.90 1.42
C LEU A 46 2.67 -5.17 2.03
N GLY A 47 3.96 -5.40 1.81
CA GLY A 47 4.76 -6.43 2.46
C GLY A 47 5.08 -6.01 3.88
N LYS A 48 4.92 -6.93 4.83
CA LYS A 48 5.12 -6.76 6.28
C LYS A 48 6.54 -6.33 6.73
N GLY A 49 7.38 -5.78 5.85
CA GLY A 49 8.77 -5.40 6.12
C GLY A 49 9.10 -3.92 5.96
N GLY A 50 8.22 -3.08 5.41
CA GLY A 50 8.44 -1.64 5.29
C GLY A 50 7.57 -0.87 6.27
N GLY A 51 7.93 -0.90 7.56
CA GLY A 51 7.31 -0.03 8.56
C GLY A 51 7.36 1.45 8.16
N LYS A 52 6.54 2.29 8.80
CA LYS A 52 6.44 3.74 8.54
C LYS A 52 7.81 4.45 8.43
N GLU A 53 8.83 3.94 9.09
CA GLU A 53 10.22 4.41 9.00
C GLU A 53 10.91 4.13 7.66
N ALA A 54 10.65 3.00 7.01
CA ALA A 54 11.18 2.70 5.68
C ALA A 54 10.54 3.61 4.61
N LEU A 55 9.23 3.86 4.73
CA LEU A 55 8.52 4.83 3.89
C LEU A 55 9.00 6.26 4.16
N ALA A 56 9.18 6.63 5.43
CA ALA A 56 9.70 7.95 5.81
C ALA A 56 11.13 8.17 5.32
N LYS A 57 12.01 7.16 5.39
CA LYS A 57 13.38 7.22 4.84
C LYS A 57 13.39 7.28 3.31
N GLY A 58 12.53 6.52 2.65
CA GLY A 58 12.35 6.59 1.18
C GLY A 58 11.89 7.98 0.74
N LEU A 59 10.92 8.56 1.46
CA LEU A 59 10.42 9.91 1.19
C LEU A 59 11.42 11.01 1.57
N ALA A 60 12.21 10.84 2.63
CA ALA A 60 13.30 11.75 3.01
C ALA A 60 14.40 11.79 1.93
N ASN A 61 14.76 10.63 1.37
CA ASN A 61 15.70 10.53 0.27
C ASN A 61 15.17 11.19 -1.03
N LEU A 62 13.87 11.11 -1.29
CA LEU A 62 13.22 11.77 -2.43
C LEU A 62 13.04 13.28 -2.22
N THR A 63 12.97 13.75 -0.98
CA THR A 63 12.82 15.18 -0.64
C THR A 63 14.15 15.86 -0.35
N GLY A 64 15.29 15.14 -0.45
CA GLY A 64 16.63 15.71 -0.43
C GLY A 64 17.05 16.37 0.88
N LYS A 65 16.29 16.19 1.96
CA LYS A 65 16.67 16.64 3.30
C LYS A 65 17.55 15.56 3.95
N LYS A 66 18.86 15.75 3.85
CA LYS A 66 19.81 15.18 4.81
C LYS A 66 19.50 15.67 6.21
#